data_AF-A0A060YPZ9-F1
#
_entry.id   AF-A0A060YPZ9-F1
#
_cell.length_a   1.000
_cell.length_b   1.000
_cell.length_c   1.000
_cell.angle_alpha   90.00
_cell.angle_beta   90.00
_cell.angle_gamma   90.00
#
_symmetry.space_group_name_H-M   'P 1'
#
loop_
_entity.id
_entity.type
_entity.pdbx_description
1 polymer ?
#
loop_
_entity_poly.entity_id
_entity_poly.type
_entity_poly.pdbx_seq_one_letter_code
_entity_poly.pdbx_strand_id
1 'polypeptide(L)'
;MTEFLKVHYLHFSPSQTKYNLPSWCDRVLRKSYPLVHVFCQSYGCTNDIMTSDHSPVFSTFEVGVASQFVSKHDPSRVSQGGIKFMNCVATLMTKSKTKFFLEYHSSCLEKFVKSSEGENQDHSDGSIKVRFGNQVELVPIISDPEYLLDQHILLCVKSTDCDESYGEKEGQLWSVWRDSF
;
A
#
# COMPACT_ATOMS: atom_id res chain seq x y z
N MET A 1 29.77 20.98 11.84
CA MET A 1 29.79 21.10 13.29
C MET A 1 28.41 21.59 13.68
N THR A 2 27.51 20.69 14.08
CA THR A 2 26.13 21.03 14.44
C THR A 2 26.04 20.89 15.95
N GLU A 3 26.14 22.00 16.67
CA GLU A 3 25.97 22.03 18.12
C GLU A 3 24.48 21.86 18.43
N PHE A 4 24.12 20.76 19.09
CA PHE A 4 22.78 20.58 19.64
C PHE A 4 22.70 21.25 21.01
N LEU A 5 22.17 22.48 21.05
CA LEU A 5 21.84 23.15 22.30
C LEU A 5 20.65 22.42 22.95
N LYS A 6 20.91 21.64 24.00
CA LYS A 6 19.88 20.91 24.75
C LYS A 6 19.18 21.87 25.72
N VAL A 7 18.15 22.57 25.26
CA VAL A 7 17.34 23.44 26.13
C VAL A 7 16.30 22.59 26.86
N HIS A 8 16.40 22.50 28.18
CA HIS A 8 15.40 21.86 29.04
C HIS A 8 14.33 22.90 29.42
N TYR A 9 13.08 22.69 28.99
CA TYR A 9 11.95 23.49 29.49
C TYR A 9 11.29 22.77 30.67
N LEU A 10 11.18 23.45 31.82
CA LEU A 10 10.43 23.01 32.99
C LEU A 10 9.06 23.70 32.96
N HIS A 11 7.99 22.95 32.65
CA HIS A 11 6.63 23.39 32.90
C HIS A 11 6.14 22.72 34.19
N PHE A 12 5.81 23.52 35.21
CA PHE A 12 5.35 23.02 36.51
C PHE A 12 3.83 23.17 36.60
N SER A 13 3.10 22.06 36.56
CA SER A 13 1.65 22.02 36.84
C SER A 13 1.41 21.52 38.28
N PRO A 14 0.65 22.23 39.14
CA PRO A 14 0.55 21.92 40.57
C PRO A 14 -0.21 20.63 40.93
N SER A 15 -0.65 19.80 39.98
CA SER A 15 -1.50 18.63 40.26
C SER A 15 -1.23 17.37 39.41
N GLN A 16 -0.18 17.34 38.58
CA GLN A 16 0.23 16.12 37.89
C GLN A 16 1.74 16.00 37.78
N THR A 17 2.29 14.90 38.28
CA THR A 17 3.71 14.53 38.16
C THR A 17 4.04 14.05 36.73
N LYS A 18 3.85 14.90 35.72
CA LYS A 18 4.23 14.64 34.33
C LYS A 18 5.14 15.76 33.84
N TYR A 19 6.35 15.38 33.40
CA TYR A 19 7.32 16.30 32.82
C TYR A 19 7.12 16.35 31.31
N ASN A 20 6.91 17.55 30.76
CA ASN A 20 6.87 17.78 29.32
C ASN A 20 8.30 18.05 28.82
N LEU A 21 8.99 16.98 28.43
CA LEU A 21 10.31 17.11 27.81
C LEU A 21 10.16 17.62 26.36
N PRO A 22 11.12 18.40 25.83
CA PRO A 22 11.14 18.77 24.42
C PRO A 22 10.95 17.55 23.52
N SER A 23 9.91 17.58 22.70
CA SER A 23 9.42 16.43 21.93
C SER A 23 8.94 16.85 20.55
N TRP A 24 9.16 16.01 19.54
CA TRP A 24 8.53 16.16 18.22
C TRP A 24 7.14 15.52 18.23
N CYS A 25 6.19 16.20 18.87
CA CYS A 25 4.81 15.75 19.00
C CYS A 25 4.07 15.76 17.66
N ASP A 26 4.34 16.75 16.81
CA ASP A 26 3.66 16.98 15.55
C ASP A 26 4.50 16.42 14.39
N ARG A 27 3.91 15.51 13.60
CA ARG A 27 4.64 14.75 12.57
C ARG A 27 3.83 14.57 11.30
N VAL A 28 4.51 14.64 10.16
CA VAL A 28 3.96 14.27 8.85
C VAL A 28 4.64 12.99 8.38
N LEU A 29 3.85 11.94 8.15
CA LEU A 29 4.31 10.67 7.58
C LEU A 29 3.56 10.40 6.29
N ARG A 30 4.16 9.65 5.37
CA ARG A 30 3.52 9.20 4.12
C ARG A 30 3.68 7.71 3.90
N LYS A 31 2.73 7.15 3.15
CA LYS A 31 2.80 5.84 2.51
C LYS A 31 2.26 6.01 1.10
N SER A 32 2.95 5.44 0.13
CA SER A 32 2.64 5.58 -1.29
C SER A 32 2.72 4.21 -1.95
N TYR A 33 2.04 4.03 -3.08
CA TYR A 33 2.14 2.80 -3.84
C TYR A 33 3.57 2.56 -4.31
N PRO A 34 3.97 1.28 -4.48
CA PRO A 34 5.30 0.94 -4.97
C PRO A 34 5.59 1.67 -6.29
N LEU A 35 6.82 2.18 -6.41
CA LEU A 35 7.35 2.79 -7.63
C LEU A 35 6.62 4.06 -8.11
N VAL A 36 5.72 4.63 -7.30
CA VAL A 36 5.18 5.98 -7.52
C VAL A 36 6.18 7.04 -7.06
N HIS A 37 6.41 8.06 -7.89
CA HIS A 37 7.29 9.18 -7.54
C HIS A 37 6.68 10.02 -6.42
N VAL A 38 7.34 10.03 -5.25
CA VAL A 38 7.01 10.93 -4.15
C VAL A 38 8.29 11.39 -3.47
N PHE A 39 8.64 12.66 -3.66
CA PHE A 39 9.84 13.28 -3.13
C PHE A 39 9.48 14.38 -2.12
N CYS A 40 10.05 14.33 -0.91
CA CYS A 40 9.83 15.36 0.11
C CYS A 40 10.78 16.54 -0.16
N GLN A 41 10.24 17.69 -0.54
CA GLN A 41 11.02 18.89 -0.83
C GLN A 41 11.35 19.69 0.42
N SER A 42 10.45 19.70 1.41
CA SER A 42 10.71 20.34 2.70
C SER A 42 9.99 19.64 3.85
N TYR A 43 10.60 19.70 5.03
CA TYR A 43 10.01 19.28 6.30
C TYR A 43 10.62 20.10 7.44
N GLY A 44 9.79 20.81 8.19
CA GLY A 44 10.26 21.75 9.23
C GLY A 44 9.13 22.35 10.05
N CYS A 45 9.44 23.38 10.83
CA CYS A 45 8.46 24.15 11.58
C CYS A 45 8.71 25.66 11.46
N THR A 46 7.68 26.46 11.74
CA THR A 46 7.81 27.91 11.81
C THR A 46 8.46 28.34 13.13
N ASN A 47 9.14 29.49 13.12
CA ASN A 47 9.84 30.05 14.28
C ASN A 47 9.38 31.48 14.62
N ASP A 48 8.35 31.98 13.94
CA ASP A 48 7.79 33.32 14.05
C ASP A 48 6.31 33.31 14.51
N ILE A 49 5.68 32.13 14.57
CA ILE A 49 4.32 31.94 15.11
C ILE A 49 4.43 31.38 16.53
N MET A 50 4.16 32.22 17.53
CA MET A 50 4.36 31.89 18.97
C MET A 50 3.08 32.00 19.80
N THR A 51 1.90 31.94 19.19
CA THR A 51 0.61 32.03 19.88
C THR A 51 0.21 30.73 20.60
N SER A 52 0.96 29.64 20.40
CA SER A 52 0.76 28.31 21.00
C SER A 52 2.06 27.83 21.64
N ASP A 53 1.96 26.84 22.52
CA ASP A 53 3.04 26.03 23.07
C ASP A 53 3.66 25.03 22.08
N HIS A 54 3.10 24.93 20.86
CA HIS A 54 3.64 24.16 19.74
C HIS A 54 3.97 25.08 18.55
N SER A 55 5.07 24.79 17.85
CA SER A 55 5.39 25.42 16.56
C SER A 55 4.70 24.67 15.42
N PRO A 56 3.96 25.36 14.53
CA PRO A 56 3.38 24.73 13.34
C PRO A 56 4.41 23.98 12.49
N VAL A 57 4.14 22.71 12.20
CA VAL A 57 4.96 21.85 11.33
C VAL A 57 4.46 21.92 9.89
N PHE A 58 5.38 21.99 8.92
CA PHE A 58 5.08 21.96 7.50
C PHE A 58 5.84 20.84 6.79
N SER A 59 5.27 20.34 5.69
CA SER A 59 5.96 19.46 4.74
C SER A 59 5.45 19.70 3.33
N THR A 60 6.34 19.63 2.33
CA THR A 60 5.98 19.75 0.92
C THR A 60 6.49 18.56 0.13
N PHE A 61 5.70 18.12 -0.86
CA PHE A 61 6.00 16.94 -1.66
C PHE A 61 5.84 17.22 -3.15
N GLU A 62 6.79 16.73 -3.93
CA GLU A 62 6.66 16.53 -5.36
C GLU A 62 6.11 15.14 -5.60
N VAL A 63 4.99 15.05 -6.33
CA VAL A 63 4.23 13.81 -6.50
C VAL A 63 3.98 13.58 -7.98
N GLY A 64 4.37 12.41 -8.48
CA GLY A 64 4.05 11.97 -9.83
C GLY A 64 2.56 11.69 -9.95
N VAL A 65 1.93 12.21 -11.01
CA VAL A 65 0.50 12.05 -11.27
C VAL A 65 0.29 11.39 -12.62
N ALA A 66 -0.63 10.43 -12.70
CA ALA A 66 -1.06 9.83 -13.95
C ALA A 66 -2.18 10.67 -14.58
N SER A 67 -2.21 10.76 -15.91
CA SER A 67 -3.27 11.45 -16.65
C SER A 67 -4.55 10.61 -16.74
N GLN A 68 -5.69 11.27 -16.97
CA GLN A 68 -6.92 10.55 -17.34
C GLN A 68 -6.75 9.96 -18.74
N PHE A 69 -6.48 8.65 -18.79
CA PHE A 69 -6.23 7.96 -20.05
C PHE A 69 -7.54 7.68 -20.80
N VAL A 70 -7.58 8.02 -22.09
CA VAL A 70 -8.68 7.64 -23.00
C VAL A 70 -8.09 6.74 -24.06
N SER A 71 -8.61 5.51 -24.16
CA SER A 71 -8.16 4.53 -25.15
C SER A 71 -8.31 5.08 -26.57
N LYS A 72 -7.27 4.90 -27.39
CA LYS A 72 -7.33 5.16 -28.84
C LYS A 72 -8.08 4.06 -29.61
N HIS A 73 -8.41 2.95 -28.95
CA HIS A 73 -9.14 1.85 -29.55
C HIS A 73 -10.66 2.06 -29.43
N ASP A 74 -11.36 1.62 -30.48
CA ASP A 74 -12.82 1.60 -30.54
C ASP A 74 -13.39 0.84 -29.32
N PRO A 75 -14.33 1.43 -28.54
CA PRO A 75 -14.92 0.77 -27.37
C PRO A 75 -15.64 -0.55 -27.71
N SER A 76 -15.91 -0.82 -28.99
CA SER A 76 -16.47 -2.09 -29.46
C SER A 76 -15.44 -3.24 -29.57
N ARG A 77 -14.14 -2.95 -29.50
CA ARG A 77 -13.09 -3.99 -29.51
C ARG A 77 -12.84 -4.48 -28.09
N VAL A 78 -13.18 -5.76 -27.85
CA VAL A 78 -12.82 -6.48 -26.63
C VAL A 78 -11.31 -6.36 -26.43
N SER A 79 -10.91 -5.84 -25.27
CA SER A 79 -9.53 -5.76 -24.79
C SER A 79 -8.79 -7.08 -25.03
N GLN A 80 -7.82 -7.11 -25.94
CA GLN A 80 -7.05 -8.31 -26.27
C GLN A 80 -5.87 -8.56 -25.31
N GLY A 81 -5.69 -7.73 -24.28
CA GLY A 81 -4.67 -7.92 -23.24
C GLY A 81 -5.23 -8.56 -21.98
N GLY A 82 -4.44 -9.41 -21.33
CA GLY A 82 -4.78 -10.01 -20.03
C GLY A 82 -3.57 -10.00 -19.10
N ILE A 83 -3.83 -9.83 -17.80
CA ILE A 83 -2.81 -9.96 -16.75
C ILE A 83 -2.97 -11.35 -16.14
N LYS A 84 -1.88 -12.12 -16.10
CA LYS A 84 -1.89 -13.48 -15.58
C LYS A 84 -1.05 -13.58 -14.32
N PHE A 85 -1.68 -14.03 -13.24
CA PHE A 85 -0.99 -14.40 -12.01
C PHE A 85 -0.73 -15.90 -11.99
N MET A 86 0.53 -16.28 -11.74
CA MET A 86 0.97 -17.67 -11.65
C MET A 86 1.69 -17.92 -10.32
N ASN A 87 1.55 -19.13 -9.78
CA ASN A 87 2.29 -19.60 -8.61
C ASN A 87 2.22 -18.65 -7.39
N CYS A 88 1.07 -18.02 -7.17
CA CYS A 88 0.91 -17.13 -6.02
C CYS A 88 0.93 -17.95 -4.72
N VAL A 89 1.76 -17.52 -3.77
CA VAL A 89 1.86 -18.14 -2.44
C VAL A 89 1.77 -17.05 -1.38
N ALA A 90 0.82 -17.20 -0.46
CA ALA A 90 0.73 -16.36 0.72
C ALA A 90 1.27 -17.10 1.94
N THR A 91 2.02 -16.41 2.81
CA THR A 91 2.40 -16.93 4.13
C THR A 91 1.66 -16.13 5.19
N LEU A 92 0.79 -16.80 5.94
CA LEU A 92 -0.11 -16.19 6.92
C LEU A 92 0.31 -16.59 8.34
N MET A 93 0.37 -15.60 9.23
CA MET A 93 0.57 -15.82 10.66
C MET A 93 -0.80 -15.91 11.34
N THR A 94 -1.44 -17.07 11.26
CA THR A 94 -2.76 -17.30 11.86
C THR A 94 -2.91 -18.70 12.43
N LYS A 95 -3.72 -18.82 13.48
CA LYS A 95 -4.14 -20.11 14.05
C LYS A 95 -5.39 -20.68 13.37
N SER A 96 -6.06 -19.88 12.54
CA SER A 96 -7.25 -20.32 11.81
C SER A 96 -6.90 -21.42 10.83
N LYS A 97 -7.76 -22.44 10.72
CA LYS A 97 -7.60 -23.58 9.79
C LYS A 97 -8.60 -23.53 8.63
N THR A 98 -9.18 -22.36 8.40
CA THR A 98 -10.08 -22.10 7.29
C THR A 98 -9.37 -22.16 5.93
N LYS A 99 -10.16 -22.20 4.86
CA LYS A 99 -9.64 -22.09 3.49
C LYS A 99 -9.56 -20.64 3.07
N PHE A 100 -8.59 -20.33 2.21
CA PHE A 100 -8.37 -18.95 1.76
C PHE A 100 -8.52 -18.83 0.24
N PHE A 101 -8.95 -17.66 -0.21
CA PHE A 101 -8.93 -17.25 -1.62
C PHE A 101 -8.34 -15.83 -1.74
N LEU A 102 -7.99 -15.43 -2.96
CA LEU A 102 -7.49 -14.09 -3.28
C LEU A 102 -8.58 -13.25 -3.93
N GLU A 103 -8.68 -11.99 -3.52
CA GLU A 103 -9.33 -10.93 -4.29
C GLU A 103 -8.30 -10.03 -4.96
N TYR A 104 -8.55 -9.73 -6.23
CA TYR A 104 -7.75 -8.84 -7.06
C TYR A 104 -8.53 -7.54 -7.27
N HIS A 105 -8.00 -6.45 -6.74
CA HIS A 105 -8.60 -5.12 -6.83
C HIS A 105 -7.67 -4.18 -7.61
N SER A 106 -8.20 -3.47 -8.59
CA SER A 106 -7.46 -2.44 -9.34
C SER A 106 -8.43 -1.49 -10.05
N SER A 107 -8.02 -0.23 -10.23
CA SER A 107 -8.71 0.74 -11.07
C SER A 107 -8.75 0.33 -12.54
N CYS A 108 -7.85 -0.55 -12.97
CA CYS A 108 -7.83 -1.04 -14.34
C CYS A 108 -8.81 -2.19 -14.58
N LEU A 109 -9.63 -2.59 -13.60
CA LEU A 109 -10.63 -3.66 -13.72
C LEU A 109 -12.03 -3.09 -13.55
N GLU A 110 -13.02 -3.59 -14.31
CA GLU A 110 -14.43 -3.18 -14.14
C GLU A 110 -14.98 -3.54 -12.76
N LYS A 111 -14.50 -4.65 -12.21
CA LYS A 111 -14.84 -5.18 -10.88
C LYS A 111 -13.68 -5.99 -10.35
N PHE A 112 -13.65 -6.22 -9.04
CA PHE A 112 -12.69 -7.13 -8.45
C PHE A 112 -12.91 -8.57 -8.95
N VAL A 113 -11.83 -9.35 -8.97
CA VAL A 113 -11.86 -10.76 -9.38
C VAL A 113 -11.51 -11.64 -8.17
N LYS A 114 -12.15 -12.81 -8.04
CA LYS A 114 -11.84 -13.81 -7.00
C LYS A 114 -11.08 -14.99 -7.60
N SER A 115 -10.06 -15.48 -6.92
CA SER A 115 -9.45 -16.78 -7.25
C SER A 115 -10.32 -17.94 -6.75
N SER A 116 -9.97 -19.15 -7.18
CA SER A 116 -10.37 -20.36 -6.44
C SER A 116 -9.71 -20.40 -5.06
N GLU A 117 -10.21 -21.29 -4.19
CA GLU A 117 -9.55 -21.62 -2.93
C GLU A 117 -8.10 -22.07 -3.18
N GLY A 118 -7.20 -21.67 -2.29
CA GLY A 118 -5.82 -22.14 -2.25
C GLY A 118 -5.65 -23.39 -1.39
N GLU A 119 -4.49 -24.02 -1.54
CA GLU A 119 -4.09 -25.20 -0.78
C GLU A 119 -3.23 -24.80 0.42
N ASN A 120 -3.71 -25.12 1.62
CA ASN A 120 -3.01 -24.81 2.87
C ASN A 120 -1.91 -25.84 3.16
N GLN A 121 -0.74 -25.36 3.57
CA GLN A 121 0.35 -26.14 4.10
C GLN A 121 0.85 -25.52 5.41
N ASP A 122 0.72 -26.26 6.50
CA ASP A 122 1.22 -25.86 7.81
C ASP A 122 2.76 -25.93 7.85
N HIS A 123 3.38 -24.94 8.49
CA HIS A 123 4.82 -24.88 8.72
C HIS A 123 5.16 -24.98 10.22
N SER A 124 6.38 -25.46 10.51
CA SER A 124 6.86 -25.69 11.87
C SER A 124 7.01 -24.43 12.73
N ASP A 125 7.06 -23.25 12.11
CA ASP A 125 7.11 -21.95 12.79
C ASP A 125 5.73 -21.42 13.20
N GLY A 126 4.67 -22.19 12.95
CA GLY A 126 3.28 -21.81 13.24
C GLY A 126 2.63 -20.95 12.16
N SER A 127 3.31 -20.70 11.03
CA SER A 127 2.72 -20.08 9.85
C SER A 127 1.95 -21.09 8.99
N ILE A 128 1.02 -20.57 8.19
CA ILE A 128 0.31 -21.33 7.16
C ILE A 128 0.71 -20.77 5.81
N LYS A 129 1.24 -21.61 4.92
CA LYS A 129 1.46 -21.25 3.52
C LYS A 129 0.28 -21.68 2.68
N VAL A 130 -0.32 -20.74 1.96
CA VAL A 130 -1.44 -20.98 1.05
C VAL A 130 -0.92 -20.86 -0.37
N ARG A 131 -0.99 -21.95 -1.14
CA ARG A 131 -0.64 -21.94 -2.58
C ARG A 131 -1.91 -21.79 -3.42
N PHE A 132 -1.94 -20.79 -4.29
CA PHE A 132 -3.03 -20.58 -5.25
C PHE A 132 -2.60 -21.17 -6.60
N GLY A 133 -3.05 -22.40 -6.87
CA GLY A 133 -2.55 -23.21 -7.99
C GLY A 133 -3.14 -22.86 -9.37
N ASN A 134 -4.28 -22.18 -9.42
CA ASN A 134 -4.93 -21.84 -10.69
C ASN A 134 -4.47 -20.49 -11.23
N GLN A 135 -4.18 -20.46 -12.53
CA GLN A 135 -3.92 -19.22 -13.26
C GLN A 135 -5.20 -18.36 -13.22
N VAL A 136 -5.10 -17.16 -12.64
CA VAL A 136 -6.17 -16.16 -12.71
C VAL A 136 -5.81 -15.18 -13.82
N GLU A 137 -6.71 -15.06 -14.79
CA GLU A 137 -6.62 -14.09 -15.87
C GLU A 137 -7.51 -12.88 -15.56
N LEU A 138 -6.89 -11.70 -15.48
CA LEU A 138 -7.57 -10.44 -15.26
C LEU A 138 -7.63 -9.68 -16.59
N VAL A 139 -8.82 -9.19 -16.91
CA VAL A 139 -9.07 -8.44 -18.13
C VAL A 139 -9.14 -6.94 -17.79
N PRO A 140 -8.13 -6.15 -18.17
CA PRO A 140 -8.14 -4.73 -17.89
C PRO A 140 -9.11 -3.98 -18.82
N ILE A 141 -9.69 -2.89 -18.32
CA ILE A 141 -10.58 -1.99 -19.08
C ILE A 141 -9.87 -1.36 -20.29
N ILE A 142 -8.56 -1.17 -20.20
CA ILE A 142 -7.71 -0.64 -21.26
C ILE A 142 -6.45 -1.51 -21.31
N SER A 143 -6.18 -2.11 -22.47
CA SER A 143 -5.00 -2.97 -22.67
C SER A 143 -3.74 -2.23 -23.12
N ASP A 144 -3.80 -0.90 -23.26
CA ASP A 144 -2.65 -0.10 -23.67
C ASP A 144 -1.50 -0.25 -22.65
N PRO A 145 -0.30 -0.69 -23.08
CA PRO A 145 0.83 -0.86 -22.18
C PRO A 145 1.19 0.40 -21.41
N GLU A 146 1.13 1.59 -22.03
CA GLU A 146 1.47 2.85 -21.36
C GLU A 146 0.52 3.12 -20.19
N TYR A 147 -0.77 2.80 -20.37
CA TYR A 147 -1.76 2.88 -19.30
C TYR A 147 -1.45 1.86 -18.20
N LEU A 148 -1.21 0.59 -18.55
CA LEU A 148 -1.02 -0.51 -17.60
C LEU A 148 0.26 -0.41 -16.76
N LEU A 149 1.31 0.24 -17.28
CA LEU A 149 2.56 0.48 -16.56
C LEU A 149 2.37 1.30 -15.27
N ASP A 150 1.42 2.23 -15.31
CA ASP A 150 1.10 3.11 -14.18
C ASP A 150 0.05 2.52 -13.22
N GLN A 151 -0.49 1.34 -13.52
CA GLN A 151 -1.53 0.71 -12.71
C GLN A 151 -0.93 -0.17 -11.59
N HIS A 152 -1.68 -0.26 -10.50
CA HIS A 152 -1.37 -1.10 -9.34
C HIS A 152 -2.46 -2.14 -9.16
N ILE A 153 -2.10 -3.23 -8.50
CA ILE A 153 -3.02 -4.26 -8.09
C ILE A 153 -2.89 -4.52 -6.60
N LEU A 154 -4.04 -4.50 -5.93
CA LEU A 154 -4.18 -4.87 -4.53
C LEU A 154 -4.67 -6.32 -4.47
N LEU A 155 -3.88 -7.16 -3.82
CA LEU A 155 -4.18 -8.54 -3.51
C LEU A 155 -4.66 -8.61 -2.06
N CYS A 156 -5.84 -9.19 -1.84
CA CYS A 156 -6.39 -9.41 -0.51
C CYS A 156 -6.61 -10.92 -0.29
N VAL A 157 -5.96 -11.49 0.72
CA VAL A 157 -6.18 -12.88 1.11
C VAL A 157 -7.35 -12.91 2.08
N LYS A 158 -8.44 -13.58 1.70
CA LYS A 158 -9.65 -13.68 2.52
C LYS A 158 -9.96 -15.09 2.93
N SER A 159 -10.61 -15.22 4.08
CA SER A 159 -11.19 -16.47 4.52
C SER A 159 -12.45 -16.82 3.73
N THR A 160 -12.62 -18.10 3.41
CA THR A 160 -13.79 -18.58 2.67
C THR A 160 -15.04 -18.66 3.55
N ASP A 161 -14.90 -18.87 4.86
CA ASP A 161 -16.03 -19.04 5.78
C ASP A 161 -16.70 -17.72 6.19
N CYS A 162 -15.92 -16.65 6.36
CA CYS A 162 -16.39 -15.37 6.89
C CYS A 162 -16.14 -14.17 5.96
N ASP A 163 -15.45 -14.35 4.82
CA ASP A 163 -15.05 -13.28 3.89
C ASP A 163 -14.14 -12.19 4.52
N GLU A 164 -13.60 -12.43 5.72
CA GLU A 164 -12.69 -11.50 6.39
C GLU A 164 -11.29 -11.52 5.76
N SER A 165 -10.64 -10.35 5.71
CA SER A 165 -9.27 -10.15 5.21
C SER A 165 -8.23 -10.58 6.25
N TYR A 166 -7.28 -11.40 5.82
CA TYR A 166 -6.14 -11.88 6.62
C TYR A 166 -4.82 -11.23 6.21
N GLY A 167 -4.83 -10.41 5.16
CA GLY A 167 -3.66 -9.72 4.68
C GLY A 167 -3.89 -9.07 3.33
N GLU A 168 -3.31 -7.88 3.18
CA GLU A 168 -3.37 -7.08 1.97
C GLU A 168 -1.96 -6.78 1.49
N LYS A 169 -1.74 -6.95 0.18
CA LYS A 169 -0.46 -6.64 -0.45
C LYS A 169 -0.69 -5.98 -1.80
N GLU A 170 0.05 -4.91 -2.03
CA GLU A 170 -0.02 -4.16 -3.25
C GLU A 170 1.27 -4.30 -4.07
N GLY A 171 1.11 -4.35 -5.40
CA GLY A 171 2.19 -4.40 -6.37
C GLY A 171 1.90 -3.52 -7.59
N GLN A 172 2.96 -2.97 -8.20
CA GLN A 172 2.85 -2.31 -9.51
C GLN A 172 2.82 -3.39 -10.61
N LEU A 173 1.90 -3.27 -11.56
CA LEU A 173 1.70 -4.28 -12.61
C LEU A 173 2.94 -4.46 -13.51
N TRP A 174 3.73 -3.40 -13.73
CA TRP A 174 4.99 -3.50 -14.47
C TRP A 174 6.02 -4.44 -13.83
N SER A 175 6.11 -4.46 -12.50
CA SER A 175 7.03 -5.37 -11.80
C SER A 175 6.61 -6.83 -11.97
N VAL A 176 5.31 -7.10 -12.09
CA VAL A 176 4.76 -8.44 -12.35
C VAL A 176 5.05 -8.90 -13.79
N TRP A 177 5.09 -7.96 -14.76
CA TRP A 177 5.38 -8.25 -16.17
C TRP A 177 6.84 -8.61 -16.45
N ARG A 178 7.80 -8.03 -15.70
CA ARG A 178 9.23 -8.22 -15.97
C ARG A 178 9.73 -9.62 -15.62
N ASP A 179 9.10 -10.31 -14.67
CA ASP A 179 9.50 -11.65 -14.23
C ASP A 179 8.92 -12.78 -15.10
N SER A 180 8.24 -12.44 -16.21
CA SER A 180 7.62 -13.40 -17.13
C SER A 180 8.39 -13.61 -18.45
N PHE A 181 9.61 -13.07 -18.58
CA PHE A 181 10.49 -13.24 -19.75
C PHE A 181 11.94 -13.53 -19.35
#